data_AF-A0AAV4RN91-F1
#
_entry.id   AF-A0AAV4RN91-F1
#
_cell.length_a   1.000
_cell.length_b   1.000
_cell.length_c   1.000
_cell.angle_alpha   90.00
_cell.angle_beta   90.00
_cell.angle_gamma   90.00
#
_symmetry.space_group_name_H-M   'P 1'
#
loop_
_entity.id
_entity.type
_entity.pdbx_description
1 polymer ?
#
loop_
_entity_poly.entity_id
_entity_poly.type
_entity_poly.pdbx_seq_one_letter_code
_entity_poly.pdbx_strand_id
1 'polypeptide(L)'
;MENSKGVTYKPGDMIYKSKPYVRVIRQDLWDQICGYCLKRSCGSCHKIKYCGKICQKAAWNDHKLECPFLPGYVYESNQLLVHLTGNLILKIKGKDWKSITETVAGKSCQF
;
A
#
# COMPACT_ATOMS: atom_id res chain seq x y z
N MET A 1 24.96 31.42 -0.96
CA MET A 1 25.04 30.24 -1.85
C MET A 1 25.66 29.12 -1.04
N GLU A 2 24.84 28.35 -0.32
CA GLU A 2 25.34 27.27 0.54
C GLU A 2 25.68 26.04 -0.30
N ASN A 3 26.92 25.62 -0.15
CA ASN A 3 27.58 24.54 -0.84
C ASN A 3 27.00 23.19 -0.37
N SER A 4 26.02 22.63 -1.08
CA SER A 4 25.50 21.29 -0.78
C SER A 4 26.55 20.25 -1.18
N LYS A 5 27.38 19.82 -0.23
CA LYS A 5 28.26 18.66 -0.39
C LYS A 5 27.41 17.48 -0.89
N GLY A 6 27.76 16.95 -2.08
CA GLY A 6 27.09 15.78 -2.65
C GLY A 6 27.15 14.61 -1.67
N VAL A 7 26.01 13.96 -1.44
CA VAL A 7 25.95 12.75 -0.62
C VAL A 7 26.69 11.63 -1.37
N THR A 8 27.63 10.97 -0.70
CA THR A 8 28.35 9.81 -1.26
C THR A 8 27.74 8.52 -0.71
N TYR A 9 27.51 7.54 -1.57
CA TYR A 9 26.94 6.23 -1.22
C TYR A 9 27.96 5.12 -1.46
N LYS A 10 27.88 4.05 -0.66
CA LYS A 10 28.70 2.85 -0.77
C LYS A 10 27.83 1.64 -1.16
N PRO A 11 28.43 0.58 -1.75
CA PRO A 11 27.71 -0.66 -2.00
C PRO A 11 27.03 -1.19 -0.73
N GLY A 12 25.72 -1.40 -0.80
CA GLY A 12 24.89 -1.85 0.34
C GLY A 12 24.12 -0.73 1.07
N ASP A 13 24.39 0.54 0.77
CA ASP A 13 23.69 1.65 1.43
C ASP A 13 22.21 1.72 1.04
N MET A 14 21.35 1.87 2.05
CA MET A 14 19.92 2.09 1.87
C MET A 14 19.66 3.57 1.63
N ILE A 15 19.57 3.94 0.35
CA ILE A 15 19.35 5.33 -0.09
C ILE A 15 17.93 5.81 0.23
N TYR A 16 16.95 4.92 0.06
CA TYR A 16 15.54 5.24 0.26
C TYR A 16 14.78 4.01 0.76
N LYS A 17 13.87 4.24 1.70
CA LYS A 17 12.90 3.25 2.14
C LYS A 17 11.61 3.95 2.46
N SER A 18 10.52 3.45 1.89
CA SER A 18 9.20 3.92 2.26
C SER A 18 8.16 2.82 2.23
N LYS A 19 6.96 3.16 2.74
CA LYS A 19 5.79 2.30 2.65
C LYS A 19 4.99 2.75 1.43
N PRO A 20 4.45 1.82 0.64
CA PRO A 20 3.63 2.19 -0.51
C PRO A 20 2.43 3.02 -0.04
N TYR A 21 2.17 4.13 -0.74
CA TYR A 21 1.02 4.99 -0.44
C TYR A 21 -0.31 4.22 -0.58
N VAL A 22 -0.44 3.47 -1.68
CA VAL A 22 -1.48 2.46 -1.89
C VAL A 22 -0.86 1.18 -2.39
N ARG A 23 -1.50 0.06 -2.07
CA ARG A 23 -1.08 -1.27 -2.52
C ARG A 23 -2.31 -2.15 -2.73
N VAL A 24 -2.19 -3.08 -3.67
CA VAL A 24 -3.21 -4.08 -3.96
C VAL A 24 -2.54 -5.43 -4.11
N ILE A 25 -3.29 -6.51 -3.87
CA ILE A 25 -2.83 -7.88 -4.08
C ILE A 25 -3.56 -8.41 -5.31
N ARG A 26 -2.83 -9.08 -6.20
CA ARG A 26 -3.46 -9.75 -7.35
C ARG A 26 -4.46 -10.80 -6.84
N GLN A 27 -5.61 -10.91 -7.50
CA GLN A 27 -6.71 -11.75 -7.00
C GLN A 27 -6.32 -13.23 -6.84
N ASP A 28 -5.47 -13.75 -7.73
CA ASP A 28 -4.94 -15.12 -7.67
C ASP A 28 -4.07 -15.39 -6.41
N LEU A 29 -3.63 -14.35 -5.71
CA LEU A 29 -2.81 -14.44 -4.50
C LEU A 29 -3.61 -14.18 -3.22
N TRP A 30 -4.88 -13.77 -3.28
CA TRP A 30 -5.66 -13.39 -2.10
C TRP A 30 -5.75 -14.51 -1.05
N ASP A 31 -5.78 -15.75 -1.51
CA ASP A 31 -5.82 -16.95 -0.67
C ASP A 31 -4.45 -17.49 -0.24
N GLN A 32 -3.37 -16.90 -0.74
CA GLN A 32 -2.01 -17.39 -0.55
C GLN A 32 -1.18 -16.51 0.38
N ILE A 33 -1.46 -15.20 0.42
CA ILE A 33 -0.67 -14.23 1.17
C ILE A 33 -1.54 -13.33 2.04
N CYS A 34 -0.91 -12.71 3.04
CA CYS A 34 -1.56 -11.81 3.97
C CYS A 34 -1.87 -10.45 3.32
N GLY A 35 -3.12 -10.00 3.46
CA GLY A 35 -3.61 -8.67 3.05
C GLY A 35 -2.73 -7.50 3.53
N TYR A 36 -2.11 -7.66 4.70
CA TYR A 36 -1.30 -6.62 5.33
C TYR A 36 0.20 -6.78 5.12
N CYS A 37 0.78 -7.89 5.62
CA CYS A 37 2.23 -8.06 5.70
C CYS A 37 2.84 -8.84 4.53
N LEU A 38 2.02 -9.28 3.56
CA LEU A 38 2.41 -10.01 2.36
C LEU A 38 3.12 -11.36 2.56
N LYS A 39 3.28 -11.80 3.81
CA LYS A 39 3.74 -13.15 4.13
C LYS A 39 2.65 -14.18 3.78
N ARG A 40 3.04 -15.43 3.52
CA ARG A 40 2.07 -16.52 3.26
C ARG A 40 1.04 -16.58 4.40
N SER A 41 -0.23 -16.62 4.05
CA SER A 41 -1.33 -16.66 5.02
C SER A 41 -1.55 -18.08 5.54
N CYS A 42 -1.94 -18.22 6.82
CA CYS A 42 -2.40 -19.51 7.34
C CYS A 42 -3.91 -19.68 7.02
N GLY A 43 -4.34 -20.93 6.82
CA GLY A 43 -5.45 -21.33 5.95
C GLY A 43 -6.91 -21.02 6.35
N SER A 44 -7.23 -19.98 7.12
CA SER A 44 -8.61 -19.75 7.59
C SER A 44 -9.14 -18.32 7.34
N CYS A 45 -9.63 -18.03 6.11
CA CYS A 45 -10.53 -16.90 5.73
C CYS A 45 -10.86 -16.97 4.22
N HIS A 46 -12.08 -16.56 3.79
CA HIS A 46 -12.66 -16.85 2.46
C HIS A 46 -12.51 -15.76 1.37
N LYS A 47 -11.73 -14.68 1.58
CA LYS A 47 -11.43 -13.69 0.51
C LYS A 47 -9.99 -13.18 0.60
N ILE A 48 -9.74 -12.11 1.37
CA ILE A 48 -8.37 -11.67 1.68
C ILE A 48 -7.98 -12.29 3.02
N LYS A 49 -6.94 -13.13 3.02
CA LYS A 49 -6.45 -13.74 4.26
C LYS A 49 -5.56 -12.79 5.03
N TYR A 50 -5.64 -12.82 6.36
CA TYR A 50 -4.71 -12.12 7.23
C TYR A 50 -3.97 -13.12 8.11
N CYS A 51 -2.71 -12.81 8.43
CA CYS A 51 -1.90 -13.63 9.32
C CYS A 51 -2.49 -13.79 10.74
N GLY A 52 -3.39 -12.88 11.13
CA GLY A 52 -4.03 -12.81 12.44
C GLY A 52 -4.69 -11.45 12.68
N LYS A 53 -5.30 -11.28 13.87
CA LYS A 53 -6.04 -10.05 14.26
C LYS A 53 -5.19 -8.77 14.20
N ILE A 54 -3.88 -8.87 14.43
CA ILE A 54 -2.94 -7.73 14.35
C ILE A 54 -2.86 -7.24 12.90
N CYS A 55 -2.57 -8.15 11.96
CA CYS A 55 -2.53 -7.85 10.52
C CYS A 55 -3.88 -7.27 10.04
N GLN A 56 -4.99 -7.85 10.48
CA GLN A 56 -6.33 -7.39 10.11
C GLN A 56 -6.62 -5.97 10.60
N LYS A 57 -6.38 -5.68 11.89
CA LYS A 57 -6.58 -4.33 12.46
C LYS A 57 -5.68 -3.30 11.78
N ALA A 58 -4.44 -3.66 11.50
CA ALA A 58 -3.48 -2.76 10.86
C ALA A 58 -3.85 -2.45 9.40
N ALA A 59 -4.44 -3.41 8.67
CA ALA A 59 -4.94 -3.19 7.31
C ALA A 59 -6.28 -2.45 7.26
N TRP A 60 -7.06 -2.44 8.35
CA TRP A 60 -8.44 -1.98 8.33
C TRP A 60 -8.63 -0.55 7.83
N ASN A 61 -7.71 0.36 8.15
CA ASN A 61 -7.80 1.75 7.72
C ASN A 61 -7.84 1.91 6.19
N ASP A 62 -7.10 1.07 5.47
CA ASP A 62 -7.10 1.04 4.00
C ASP A 62 -8.19 0.07 3.49
N HIS A 63 -8.29 -1.13 4.06
CA HIS A 63 -9.19 -2.19 3.61
C HIS A 63 -10.69 -1.82 3.74
N LYS A 64 -11.06 -1.03 4.75
CA LYS A 64 -12.47 -0.62 4.96
C LYS A 64 -13.06 0.11 3.74
N LEU A 65 -12.22 0.80 2.97
CA LEU A 65 -12.63 1.59 1.80
C LEU A 65 -12.92 0.68 0.60
N GLU A 66 -12.17 -0.40 0.43
CA GLU A 66 -12.33 -1.35 -0.67
C GLU A 66 -13.30 -2.49 -0.36
N CYS A 67 -13.48 -2.84 0.93
CA CYS A 67 -14.25 -4.01 1.38
C CYS A 67 -15.66 -4.11 0.75
N PRO A 68 -16.45 -3.03 0.61
CA PRO A 68 -17.77 -3.10 -0.03
C PRO A 68 -17.74 -3.49 -1.52
N PHE A 69 -16.61 -3.26 -2.21
CA PHE A 69 -16.47 -3.43 -3.65
C PHE A 69 -15.86 -4.79 -4.03
N LEU A 70 -15.08 -5.41 -3.14
CA LEU A 70 -14.45 -6.71 -3.39
C LEU A 70 -15.43 -7.85 -3.75
N PRO A 71 -16.66 -7.94 -3.20
CA PRO A 71 -17.61 -8.98 -3.57
C PRO A 71 -18.12 -8.89 -5.02
N GLY A 72 -18.18 -7.69 -5.61
CA GLY A 72 -18.66 -7.46 -6.98
C GLY A 72 -17.54 -7.45 -8.02
N TYR A 73 -16.32 -7.78 -7.62
CA TYR A 73 -15.15 -7.65 -8.47
C TYR A 73 -15.03 -8.84 -9.44
N VAL A 74 -15.43 -8.64 -10.71
CA VAL A 74 -15.29 -9.63 -11.78
C VAL A 74 -13.84 -9.64 -12.29
N TYR A 75 -13.29 -10.83 -12.54
CA TYR A 75 -11.92 -11.01 -13.01
C TYR A 75 -11.79 -10.57 -14.47
N GLU A 76 -11.11 -9.45 -14.71
CA GLU A 76 -10.88 -8.86 -16.04
C GLU A 76 -9.40 -8.49 -16.23
N SER A 77 -8.93 -8.35 -17.47
CA SER A 77 -7.52 -8.10 -17.79
C SER A 77 -6.91 -6.86 -17.11
N ASN A 78 -7.73 -5.85 -16.77
CA ASN A 78 -7.32 -4.59 -16.15
C ASN A 78 -7.53 -4.53 -14.62
N GLN A 79 -7.77 -5.67 -13.97
CA GLN A 79 -8.11 -5.75 -12.55
C GLN A 79 -7.16 -4.98 -11.63
N LEU A 80 -5.85 -5.19 -11.83
CA LEU A 80 -4.82 -4.61 -10.97
C LEU A 80 -4.82 -3.08 -11.03
N LEU A 81 -4.94 -2.53 -12.24
CA LEU A 81 -4.94 -1.10 -12.47
C LEU A 81 -6.19 -0.43 -11.92
N VAL A 82 -7.36 -1.05 -12.12
CA VAL A 82 -8.64 -0.53 -11.60
C VAL A 82 -8.64 -0.55 -10.07
N HIS A 83 -8.17 -1.64 -9.46
CA HIS A 83 -8.08 -1.75 -8.00
C HIS A 83 -7.08 -0.75 -7.42
N LEU A 84 -5.89 -0.62 -8.01
CA LEU A 84 -4.88 0.34 -7.56
C LEU A 84 -5.36 1.78 -7.67
N THR A 85 -5.92 2.15 -8.84
CA THR A 85 -6.44 3.50 -9.10
C THR A 85 -7.64 3.81 -8.20
N GLY A 86 -8.53 2.84 -7.98
CA GLY A 86 -9.65 2.97 -7.05
C GLY A 86 -9.16 3.25 -5.61
N ASN A 87 -8.19 2.48 -5.13
CA ASN A 87 -7.60 2.70 -3.80
C ASN A 87 -6.90 4.06 -3.70
N LEU A 88 -6.22 4.50 -4.76
CA LEU A 88 -5.61 5.83 -4.82
C LEU A 88 -6.67 6.93 -4.68
N ILE A 89 -7.72 6.88 -5.51
CA ILE A 89 -8.84 7.84 -5.50
C ILE A 89 -9.51 7.88 -4.12
N LEU A 90 -9.82 6.72 -3.55
CA LEU A 90 -10.45 6.62 -2.23
C LEU A 90 -9.56 7.21 -1.12
N LYS A 91 -8.24 7.03 -1.21
CA LYS A 91 -7.29 7.50 -0.20
C LYS A 91 -7.02 9.01 -0.27
N ILE A 92 -7.16 9.63 -1.45
CA ILE A 92 -7.01 11.08 -1.64
C ILE A 92 -8.33 11.85 -1.51
N LYS A 93 -9.48 11.19 -1.69
CA LYS A 93 -10.80 11.83 -1.67
C LYS A 93 -11.00 12.65 -0.40
N GLY A 94 -11.29 13.94 -0.58
CA GLY A 94 -11.54 14.88 0.53
C GLY A 94 -10.30 15.38 1.26
N LYS A 95 -9.09 15.06 0.78
CA LYS A 95 -7.83 15.61 1.32
C LYS A 95 -7.38 16.82 0.50
N ASP A 96 -6.79 17.80 1.17
CA ASP A 96 -6.03 18.85 0.50
C ASP A 96 -4.75 18.26 -0.08
N TRP A 97 -4.42 18.57 -1.33
CA TRP A 97 -3.22 18.02 -1.99
C TRP A 97 -1.94 18.36 -1.21
N LYS A 98 -1.87 19.54 -0.57
CA LYS A 98 -0.75 19.98 0.27
C LYS A 98 -0.58 19.14 1.53
N SER A 99 -1.63 18.43 1.95
CA SER A 99 -1.59 17.52 3.09
C SER A 99 -1.02 16.13 2.74
N ILE A 100 -0.90 15.81 1.45
CA ILE A 100 -0.33 14.54 0.99
C ILE A 100 1.18 14.68 1.00
N THR A 101 1.79 14.19 2.09
CA THR A 101 3.23 14.24 2.29
C THR A 101 3.80 12.85 2.51
N GLU A 102 5.03 12.65 2.09
CA GLU A 102 5.83 11.48 2.42
C GLU A 102 7.13 11.91 3.10
N THR A 103 7.58 11.14 4.08
CA THR A 103 8.88 11.39 4.71
C THR A 103 9.97 10.73 3.88
N VAL A 104 10.73 11.55 3.15
CA VAL A 104 11.88 11.13 2.34
C VAL A 104 13.15 11.53 3.08
N ALA A 105 13.97 10.55 3.48
CA ALA A 105 15.23 10.78 4.21
C ALA A 105 15.07 11.70 5.44
N GLY A 106 13.99 11.53 6.21
CA GLY A 106 13.70 12.32 7.41
C GLY A 106 13.11 13.71 7.15
N LYS A 107 12.89 14.10 5.89
CA LYS A 107 12.24 15.35 5.51
C LYS A 107 10.84 15.08 4.98
N SER A 108 9.88 15.89 5.40
CA SER A 108 8.53 15.86 4.84
C SER A 108 8.54 16.50 3.45
N CYS A 109 8.27 15.71 2.42
CA CYS A 109 8.16 16.18 1.04
C CYS A 109 6.68 16.19 0.64
N GLN A 110 6.23 17.32 0.08
CA GLN A 110 4.96 17.42 -0.64
C GLN A 110 5.17 16.95 -2.09
N PHE A 111 4.18 16.29 -2.66
CA PHE A 111 4.10 15.99 -4.09
C PHE A 111 3.33 17.07 -4.81
#